data_AF-A0A9N8E617-F1
#
_entry.id   AF-A0A9N8E617-F1
#
_cell.length_a   1.000
_cell.length_b   1.000
_cell.length_c   1.000
_cell.angle_alpha   90.00
_cell.angle_beta   90.00
_cell.angle_gamma   90.00
#
_symmetry.space_group_name_H-M   'P 1'
#
loop_
_entity.id
_entity.type
_entity.pdbx_description
1 polymer ?
#
loop_
_entity_poly.entity_id
_entity_poly.type
_entity_poly.pdbx_seq_one_letter_code
_entity_poly.pdbx_strand_id
1 'polypeptide(L)'
;MNGPHQLFLRHGGRICSAVAGGSAAVLLGRSLRRDEIVDATQQQDHRHFLFHSKGQLTFCEGAPDVPSTSATDSDNLMTEDTPEKANSQDDDYPNFSRHGSKAALPKFLTPQLYQQLKDLKTPKFGVTLDDMIRAGTMLPYGANPPRGVGGVYTGDADCYRVFAPLLIPLLEEYHGVTLVGDTAARTSTTGHHHRPLHHPYGSFQRPTQLHNVVINRKRTYNRKREKSSLKRHTTNLDPEQIVHTELDPTGEYILYTRMRLARNIDGFAFCSHISRSDRRQIQRLFQTIVDEDFRPYQGGAYIPIHAMTNPQHDDFMSRRICCMDPDEFKIAAGQARDWPDARGIYGCRNWDDKKSRHQIRRRRPSSPLMVRPTQEEIELWEESPPNIIMWNNYDDHFWIISVNKGGDVQGVFKALSDAVRQLELSLLERGHAFCEHPKLGFLTSSPSNVGTALRASMSVKLVRLGKQHPVLFQEILDRLHLEAKSDYAETDQRYTGIYDIANAERLGRTEVQWINVMIEGVAKLIELEKKLERGEAVSLQDVEKVGKNVES
;
A
#
# COMPACT_ATOMS: atom_id res chain seq x y z
N MET A 1 -26.40 -18.41 -5.90
CA MET A 1 -25.82 -19.70 -5.46
C MET A 1 -25.00 -19.43 -4.20
N ASN A 2 -25.42 -20.00 -3.08
CA ASN A 2 -24.89 -19.72 -1.74
C ASN A 2 -23.55 -20.43 -1.50
N GLY A 3 -22.47 -19.68 -1.32
CA GLY A 3 -21.21 -20.16 -0.73
C GLY A 3 -21.18 -19.90 0.79
N PRO A 4 -20.36 -20.61 1.57
CA PRO A 4 -20.33 -20.44 3.01
C PRO A 4 -19.70 -19.09 3.38
N HIS A 5 -20.48 -18.22 4.04
CA HIS A 5 -19.95 -17.00 4.64
C HIS A 5 -19.14 -17.35 5.90
N GLN A 6 -17.87 -16.94 5.95
CA GLN A 6 -17.00 -17.11 7.12
C GLN A 6 -17.12 -15.91 8.06
N LEU A 7 -17.29 -16.17 9.35
CA LEU A 7 -17.29 -15.16 10.40
C LEU A 7 -15.87 -15.07 11.00
N PHE A 8 -15.36 -13.85 11.16
CA PHE A 8 -14.05 -13.59 11.74
C PHE A 8 -14.22 -12.80 13.05
N LEU A 9 -13.79 -13.40 14.17
CA LEU A 9 -13.80 -12.75 15.48
C LEU A 9 -12.41 -12.24 15.81
N ARG A 10 -12.32 -10.99 16.30
CA ARG A 10 -11.06 -10.37 16.72
C ARG A 10 -10.89 -10.48 18.24
N HIS A 11 -9.88 -11.21 18.69
CA HIS A 11 -9.52 -11.30 20.10
C HIS A 11 -8.03 -10.99 20.30
N GLY A 12 -7.71 -9.94 21.07
CA GLY A 12 -6.32 -9.61 21.45
C GLY A 12 -5.36 -9.40 20.27
N GLY A 13 -5.85 -8.90 19.13
CA GLY A 13 -5.05 -8.73 17.91
C GLY A 13 -5.08 -9.91 16.94
N ARG A 14 -5.72 -11.04 17.26
CA ARG A 14 -5.85 -12.21 16.37
C ARG A 14 -7.23 -12.33 15.74
N ILE A 15 -7.27 -12.90 14.52
CA ILE A 15 -8.49 -13.34 13.83
C ILE A 15 -8.70 -14.83 14.10
N CYS A 16 -9.83 -15.20 14.70
CA CYS A 16 -10.29 -16.58 14.79
C CYS A 16 -11.43 -16.83 13.79
N SER A 17 -11.32 -17.90 12.99
CA SER A 17 -12.38 -18.34 12.07
C SER A 17 -13.46 -19.08 12.86
N ALA A 18 -14.71 -18.62 12.79
CA ALA A 18 -15.87 -19.38 13.22
C ALA A 18 -16.77 -19.66 12.01
N VAL A 19 -17.11 -20.93 11.80
CA VAL A 19 -18.11 -21.34 10.81
C VAL A 19 -19.47 -21.32 11.52
N ALA A 20 -20.32 -20.36 11.18
CA ALA A 20 -21.71 -20.36 11.63
C ALA A 20 -22.61 -19.88 10.48
N GLY A 21 -23.59 -20.70 10.11
CA GLY A 21 -24.63 -20.35 9.16
C GLY A 21 -25.68 -19.46 9.81
N GLY A 22 -26.10 -18.41 9.10
CA GLY A 22 -27.24 -17.58 9.46
C GLY A 22 -26.91 -16.35 10.32
N SER A 23 -27.27 -15.17 9.80
CA SER A 23 -27.43 -13.86 10.46
C SER A 23 -26.27 -13.32 11.31
N ALA A 24 -25.56 -12.33 10.76
CA ALA A 24 -24.40 -11.68 11.36
C ALA A 24 -24.75 -10.81 12.60
N ALA A 25 -24.02 -11.02 13.70
CA ALA A 25 -23.88 -10.06 14.79
C ALA A 25 -22.38 -9.78 15.00
N VAL A 26 -21.99 -8.51 15.01
CA VAL A 26 -20.60 -8.06 15.22
C VAL A 26 -20.37 -7.89 16.72
N LEU A 27 -19.48 -8.68 17.30
CA LEU A 27 -19.03 -8.54 18.70
C LEU A 27 -17.83 -7.59 18.76
N LEU A 28 -18.01 -6.41 19.37
CA LEU A 28 -16.92 -5.49 19.70
C LEU A 28 -16.60 -5.56 21.20
N GLY A 29 -15.41 -6.09 21.51
CA GLY A 29 -14.64 -5.72 22.70
C GLY A 29 -14.94 -6.45 24.02
N ARG A 30 -14.38 -7.65 24.22
CA ARG A 30 -13.73 -8.12 25.47
C ARG A 30 -12.99 -9.46 25.24
N SER A 31 -12.06 -9.81 26.13
CA SER A 31 -11.55 -11.17 26.32
C SER A 31 -12.57 -12.08 26.97
N LEU A 32 -13.06 -13.08 26.23
CA LEU A 32 -13.93 -14.15 26.75
C LEU A 32 -13.06 -15.28 27.32
N ARG A 33 -13.42 -15.78 28.49
CA ARG A 33 -12.78 -16.98 29.05
C ARG A 33 -13.31 -18.23 28.34
N ARG A 34 -12.49 -19.28 28.24
CA ARG A 34 -12.78 -20.52 27.51
C ARG A 34 -14.12 -21.17 27.92
N ASP A 35 -14.52 -20.93 29.16
CA ASP A 35 -15.68 -21.52 29.82
C ASP A 35 -16.99 -20.83 29.40
N GLU A 36 -16.92 -19.57 28.95
CA GLU A 36 -18.08 -18.76 28.50
C GLU A 36 -18.49 -19.06 27.04
N ILE A 37 -17.63 -19.75 26.28
CA ILE A 37 -17.87 -20.11 24.87
C ILE A 37 -18.74 -21.37 24.75
N VAL A 38 -18.72 -22.24 25.76
CA VAL A 38 -19.39 -23.54 25.72
C VAL A 38 -20.92 -23.41 25.89
N ASP A 39 -21.39 -22.50 26.75
CA ASP A 39 -22.82 -22.33 27.03
C ASP A 39 -23.62 -21.76 25.85
N ALA A 40 -23.02 -20.92 25.01
CA ALA A 40 -23.70 -20.31 23.86
C ALA A 40 -23.96 -21.30 22.71
N THR A 41 -23.34 -22.48 22.72
CA THR A 41 -23.49 -23.49 21.67
C THR A 41 -24.54 -24.57 21.98
N GLN A 42 -25.08 -24.62 23.21
CA GLN A 42 -26.01 -25.68 23.63
C GLN A 42 -27.47 -25.25 23.85
N GLN A 43 -27.82 -23.95 23.75
CA GLN A 43 -29.22 -23.52 23.84
C GLN A 43 -29.77 -23.13 22.46
N GLN A 44 -30.69 -23.95 21.95
CA GLN A 44 -31.56 -23.64 20.80
C GLN A 44 -32.56 -22.55 21.19
N ASP A 45 -32.10 -21.31 21.37
CA ASP A 45 -32.99 -20.20 21.62
C ASP A 45 -32.52 -18.97 20.84
N HIS A 46 -33.22 -18.68 19.75
CA HIS A 46 -32.94 -17.55 18.85
C HIS A 46 -33.34 -16.23 19.53
N ARG A 47 -32.53 -15.74 20.47
CA ARG A 47 -32.68 -14.40 21.07
C ARG A 47 -31.48 -13.54 20.73
N HIS A 48 -31.75 -12.36 20.15
CA HIS A 48 -30.73 -11.42 19.71
C HIS A 48 -30.12 -10.67 20.91
N PHE A 49 -28.80 -10.73 21.07
CA PHE A 49 -28.06 -9.96 22.08
C PHE A 49 -27.27 -8.82 21.45
N LEU A 50 -27.36 -7.62 22.02
CA LEU A 50 -26.53 -6.46 21.69
C LEU A 50 -25.59 -6.15 22.87
N PHE A 51 -24.31 -5.95 22.60
CA PHE A 51 -23.31 -5.59 23.61
C PHE A 51 -22.94 -4.11 23.51
N HIS A 52 -22.93 -3.40 24.64
CA HIS A 52 -22.46 -2.01 24.73
C HIS A 52 -21.10 -1.93 25.45
N SER A 53 -20.31 -0.89 25.14
CA SER A 53 -18.90 -0.70 25.55
C SER A 53 -18.63 -0.58 27.06
N LYS A 54 -19.65 -0.72 27.92
CA LYS A 54 -19.55 -0.62 29.38
C LYS A 54 -19.96 -1.89 30.15
N GLY A 55 -20.14 -3.02 29.46
CA GLY A 55 -20.29 -4.32 30.12
C GLY A 55 -21.61 -4.54 30.86
N GLN A 56 -22.69 -3.83 30.49
CA GLN A 56 -24.04 -4.07 31.00
C GLN A 56 -24.85 -4.85 29.97
N LEU A 57 -25.36 -6.02 30.35
CA LEU A 57 -26.36 -6.77 29.58
C LEU A 57 -27.67 -5.98 29.61
N THR A 58 -28.16 -5.55 28.45
CA THR A 58 -29.51 -4.97 28.35
C THR A 58 -30.38 -5.96 27.60
N PHE A 59 -31.44 -6.43 28.25
CA PHE A 59 -32.48 -7.23 27.60
C PHE A 59 -33.36 -6.29 26.78
N CYS A 60 -33.54 -6.56 25.49
CA CYS A 60 -34.61 -5.93 24.73
C CYS A 60 -35.92 -6.64 25.10
N GLU A 61 -36.71 -6.03 26.00
CA GLU A 61 -38.11 -6.41 26.16
C GLU A 61 -38.89 -6.04 24.90
N GLY A 62 -39.82 -6.92 24.51
CA GLY A 62 -40.54 -6.88 23.25
C GLY A 62 -41.29 -5.57 22.99
N ALA A 63 -41.49 -5.26 21.72
CA ALA A 63 -42.44 -4.24 21.29
C ALA A 63 -43.81 -4.50 21.93
N PRO A 64 -44.54 -3.45 22.35
CA PRO A 64 -45.80 -3.60 23.08
C PRO A 64 -46.86 -4.31 22.23
N ASP A 65 -47.55 -5.25 22.86
CA ASP A 65 -48.66 -6.03 22.32
C ASP A 65 -49.77 -5.15 21.74
N VAL A 66 -50.11 -5.37 20.47
CA VAL A 66 -51.35 -4.89 19.85
C VAL A 66 -52.41 -5.99 20.06
N PRO A 67 -53.59 -5.68 20.64
CA PRO A 67 -54.51 -6.70 21.11
C PRO A 67 -55.19 -7.45 19.95
N SER A 68 -55.33 -8.75 20.13
CA SER A 68 -56.06 -9.66 19.25
C SER A 68 -57.57 -9.40 19.30
N THR A 69 -58.17 -9.20 18.14
CA THR A 69 -59.61 -9.39 17.94
C THR A 69 -59.83 -10.31 16.74
N SER A 70 -60.51 -11.42 17.00
CA SER A 70 -60.99 -12.38 16.02
C SER A 70 -62.42 -12.03 15.61
N ALA A 71 -62.70 -11.86 14.32
CA ALA A 71 -63.97 -12.19 13.68
C ALA A 71 -63.95 -11.85 12.17
N THR A 72 -64.12 -12.89 11.36
CA THR A 72 -64.96 -13.03 10.15
C THR A 72 -65.10 -11.92 9.10
N ASP A 73 -65.16 -12.40 7.86
CA ASP A 73 -65.86 -11.87 6.67
C ASP A 73 -65.05 -11.16 5.57
N SER A 74 -64.93 -11.94 4.47
CA SER A 74 -65.12 -11.62 3.05
C SER A 74 -64.86 -10.23 2.46
N ASP A 75 -64.21 -10.30 1.31
CA ASP A 75 -64.42 -9.52 0.07
C ASP A 75 -63.93 -8.07 -0.03
N ASN A 76 -63.12 -7.90 -1.07
CA ASN A 76 -62.92 -6.70 -1.90
C ASN A 76 -62.50 -5.41 -1.20
N LEU A 77 -61.21 -5.06 -1.35
CA LEU A 77 -60.87 -3.69 -1.69
C LEU A 77 -59.71 -3.67 -2.70
N MET A 78 -60.09 -3.48 -3.96
CA MET A 78 -59.21 -2.99 -5.01
C MET A 78 -58.69 -1.59 -4.61
N THR A 79 -57.38 -1.39 -4.62
CA THR A 79 -56.79 -0.06 -4.73
C THR A 79 -55.59 -0.11 -5.68
N GLU A 80 -55.89 0.29 -6.91
CA GLU A 80 -55.04 0.99 -7.89
C GLU A 80 -53.55 0.65 -7.94
N ASP A 81 -53.20 -0.14 -8.96
CA ASP A 81 -51.88 -0.18 -9.59
C ASP A 81 -51.46 1.23 -10.02
N THR A 82 -50.65 1.90 -9.20
CA THR A 82 -49.69 2.87 -9.74
C THR A 82 -48.68 2.07 -10.57
N PRO A 83 -48.53 2.33 -11.88
CA PRO A 83 -47.53 1.63 -12.67
C PRO A 83 -46.16 2.00 -12.11
N GLU A 84 -45.45 1.01 -11.56
CA GLU A 84 -44.00 1.09 -11.42
C GLU A 84 -43.45 1.52 -12.78
N LYS A 85 -43.05 2.78 -12.87
CA LYS A 85 -42.15 3.20 -13.93
C LYS A 85 -40.89 2.37 -13.71
N ALA A 86 -40.74 1.33 -14.55
CA ALA A 86 -39.49 0.65 -14.77
C ALA A 86 -38.42 1.71 -15.07
N ASN A 87 -37.70 2.14 -14.04
CA ASN A 87 -36.55 3.00 -14.18
C ASN A 87 -35.38 2.06 -14.39
N SER A 88 -35.00 1.87 -15.65
CA SER A 88 -33.90 1.01 -16.08
C SER A 88 -32.53 1.59 -15.65
N GLN A 89 -32.25 1.60 -14.35
CA GLN A 89 -30.95 1.97 -13.78
C GLN A 89 -30.23 0.71 -13.29
N ASP A 90 -29.45 0.11 -14.19
CA ASP A 90 -28.18 -0.59 -13.95
C ASP A 90 -27.96 -1.18 -12.52
N ASP A 91 -28.56 -2.33 -12.22
CA ASP A 91 -28.53 -2.98 -10.89
C ASP A 91 -27.11 -3.42 -10.43
N ASP A 92 -26.12 -3.50 -11.34
CA ASP A 92 -24.78 -4.02 -11.03
C ASP A 92 -23.75 -2.92 -10.64
N TYR A 93 -24.05 -1.64 -10.84
CA TYR A 93 -23.06 -0.58 -10.59
C TYR A 93 -22.80 -0.36 -9.09
N PRO A 94 -21.53 -0.33 -8.62
CA PRO A 94 -21.25 -0.20 -7.19
C PRO A 94 -21.74 1.11 -6.57
N ASN A 95 -22.34 1.00 -5.38
CA ASN A 95 -22.83 2.16 -4.65
C ASN A 95 -21.70 2.91 -3.91
N PHE A 96 -21.27 4.03 -4.48
CA PHE A 96 -20.23 4.89 -3.88
C PHE A 96 -20.74 5.99 -2.94
N SER A 97 -22.05 6.07 -2.65
CA SER A 97 -22.65 7.14 -1.83
C SER A 97 -22.05 7.32 -0.42
N ARG A 98 -21.39 6.29 0.09
CA ARG A 98 -20.77 6.28 1.42
C ARG A 98 -19.34 6.86 1.44
N HIS A 99 -18.76 7.14 0.28
CA HIS A 99 -17.35 7.55 0.18
C HIS A 99 -17.16 9.03 0.51
N GLY A 100 -16.01 9.35 1.12
CA GLY A 100 -15.61 10.74 1.32
C GLY A 100 -15.35 11.46 0.00
N SER A 101 -15.50 12.79 0.00
CA SER A 101 -15.37 13.63 -1.21
C SER A 101 -13.97 13.60 -1.85
N LYS A 102 -12.97 13.05 -1.16
CA LYS A 102 -11.59 12.90 -1.66
C LYS A 102 -11.31 11.54 -2.28
N ALA A 103 -12.22 10.56 -2.21
CA ALA A 103 -12.03 9.26 -2.84
C ALA A 103 -11.98 9.40 -4.38
N ALA A 104 -10.92 8.91 -5.00
CA ALA A 104 -10.69 9.06 -6.44
C ALA A 104 -11.41 8.00 -7.26
N LEU A 105 -11.65 6.80 -6.72
CA LEU A 105 -12.37 5.74 -7.43
C LEU A 105 -13.78 6.19 -7.89
N PRO A 106 -14.66 6.74 -7.02
CA PRO A 106 -15.96 7.26 -7.45
C PRO A 106 -15.89 8.44 -8.42
N LYS A 107 -14.76 9.15 -8.44
CA LYS A 107 -14.53 10.29 -9.35
C LYS A 107 -14.23 9.83 -10.77
N PHE A 108 -13.57 8.70 -10.94
CA PHE A 108 -13.07 8.22 -12.23
C PHE A 108 -13.84 7.03 -12.80
N LEU A 109 -14.38 6.17 -11.95
CA LEU A 109 -15.26 5.11 -12.39
C LEU A 109 -16.67 5.68 -12.52
N THR A 110 -17.11 5.97 -13.74
CA THR A 110 -18.50 6.35 -14.03
C THR A 110 -19.34 5.12 -14.36
N PRO A 111 -20.68 5.18 -14.29
CA PRO A 111 -21.53 4.06 -14.74
C PRO A 111 -21.23 3.63 -16.18
N GLN A 112 -21.00 4.58 -17.08
CA GLN A 112 -20.66 4.28 -18.48
C GLN A 112 -19.30 3.57 -18.58
N LEU A 113 -18.30 4.02 -17.82
CA LEU A 113 -16.99 3.39 -17.80
C LEU A 113 -17.04 1.98 -17.17
N TYR A 114 -17.85 1.81 -16.12
CA TYR A 114 -18.07 0.51 -15.50
C TYR A 114 -18.64 -0.49 -16.51
N GLN A 115 -19.69 -0.12 -17.25
CA GLN A 115 -20.25 -0.99 -18.30
C GLN A 115 -19.23 -1.39 -19.38
N GLN A 116 -18.28 -0.50 -19.71
CA GLN A 116 -17.23 -0.80 -20.68
C GLN A 116 -16.18 -1.79 -20.15
N LEU A 117 -15.97 -1.82 -18.84
CA LEU A 117 -14.86 -2.52 -18.21
C LEU A 117 -15.28 -3.78 -17.43
N LYS A 118 -16.55 -3.89 -17.00
CA LYS A 118 -17.03 -4.92 -16.06
C LYS A 118 -16.81 -6.36 -16.55
N ASP A 119 -16.96 -6.60 -17.85
CA ASP A 119 -16.84 -7.93 -18.45
C ASP A 119 -15.42 -8.25 -18.92
N LEU A 120 -14.48 -7.31 -18.81
CA LEU A 120 -13.09 -7.50 -19.22
C LEU A 120 -12.32 -8.32 -18.20
N LYS A 121 -11.38 -9.13 -18.71
CA LYS A 121 -10.44 -9.91 -17.92
C LYS A 121 -9.04 -9.78 -18.47
N THR A 122 -8.04 -9.83 -17.59
CA THR A 122 -6.65 -9.92 -18.05
C THR A 122 -6.41 -11.28 -18.72
N PRO A 123 -5.63 -11.34 -19.81
CA PRO A 123 -5.54 -12.53 -20.64
C PRO A 123 -4.84 -13.71 -19.95
N LYS A 124 -3.86 -13.42 -19.08
CA LYS A 124 -3.04 -14.46 -18.44
C LYS A 124 -3.63 -14.98 -17.13
N PHE A 125 -4.09 -14.08 -16.25
CA PHE A 125 -4.52 -14.44 -14.90
C PHE A 125 -6.01 -14.22 -14.66
N GLY A 126 -6.74 -13.64 -15.61
CA GLY A 126 -8.19 -13.51 -15.53
C GLY A 126 -8.67 -12.46 -14.52
N VAL A 127 -7.82 -11.50 -14.15
CA VAL A 127 -8.16 -10.43 -13.20
C VAL A 127 -9.29 -9.57 -13.77
N THR A 128 -10.30 -9.32 -12.97
CA THR A 128 -11.50 -8.56 -13.36
C THR A 128 -11.48 -7.13 -12.77
N LEU A 129 -12.37 -6.26 -13.26
CA LEU A 129 -12.58 -4.93 -12.66
C LEU A 129 -13.01 -5.05 -11.20
N ASP A 130 -13.91 -5.97 -10.88
CA ASP A 130 -14.43 -6.17 -9.53
C ASP A 130 -13.33 -6.58 -8.56
N ASP A 131 -12.40 -7.42 -8.98
CA ASP A 131 -11.22 -7.76 -8.17
C ASP A 131 -10.39 -6.52 -7.83
N MET A 132 -10.26 -5.59 -8.79
CA MET A 132 -9.48 -4.38 -8.59
C MET A 132 -10.12 -3.38 -7.65
N ILE A 133 -11.45 -3.22 -7.70
CA ILE A 133 -12.17 -2.16 -6.98
C ILE A 133 -12.79 -2.63 -5.66
N ARG A 134 -12.75 -3.94 -5.36
CA ARG A 134 -13.38 -4.56 -4.17
C ARG A 134 -13.03 -3.87 -2.85
N ALA A 135 -11.75 -3.54 -2.67
CA ALA A 135 -11.31 -2.84 -1.46
C ALA A 135 -11.88 -1.41 -1.38
N GLY A 136 -11.99 -0.74 -2.51
CA GLY A 136 -12.59 0.58 -2.61
C GLY A 136 -14.07 0.56 -2.26
N THR A 137 -14.85 -0.36 -2.83
CA THR A 137 -16.30 -0.44 -2.56
C THR A 137 -16.63 -0.76 -1.09
N MET A 138 -15.70 -1.33 -0.34
CA MET A 138 -15.82 -1.65 1.09
C MET A 138 -15.29 -0.56 2.03
N LEU A 139 -14.90 0.61 1.51
CA LEU A 139 -14.42 1.71 2.36
C LEU A 139 -15.46 2.12 3.42
N PRO A 140 -15.06 2.37 4.68
CA PRO A 140 -15.94 2.87 5.73
C PRO A 140 -16.62 4.18 5.33
N TYR A 141 -17.75 4.47 5.97
CA TYR A 141 -18.50 5.70 5.72
C TYR A 141 -17.62 6.94 5.94
N GLY A 142 -17.55 7.80 4.93
CA GLY A 142 -16.75 9.03 4.95
C GLY A 142 -15.24 8.83 4.83
N ALA A 143 -14.76 7.60 4.55
CA ALA A 143 -13.34 7.33 4.40
C ALA A 143 -12.71 8.20 3.30
N ASN A 144 -11.59 8.83 3.64
CA ASN A 144 -10.79 9.65 2.74
C ASN A 144 -9.40 9.03 2.65
N PRO A 145 -9.18 8.05 1.75
CA PRO A 145 -7.88 7.43 1.61
C PRO A 145 -6.79 8.47 1.26
N PRO A 146 -5.52 8.23 1.65
CA PRO A 146 -4.43 9.16 1.39
C PRO A 146 -4.35 9.54 -0.09
N ARG A 147 -4.48 10.84 -0.39
CA ARG A 147 -4.52 11.41 -1.76
C ARG A 147 -5.52 10.73 -2.70
N GLY A 148 -6.56 10.11 -2.16
CA GLY A 148 -7.76 9.66 -2.88
C GLY A 148 -7.67 8.32 -3.60
N VAL A 149 -6.49 7.77 -3.92
CA VAL A 149 -6.37 6.55 -4.74
C VAL A 149 -6.52 5.23 -3.96
N GLY A 150 -6.69 5.28 -2.64
CA GLY A 150 -6.94 4.06 -1.86
C GLY A 150 -8.18 3.30 -2.33
N GLY A 151 -8.07 1.97 -2.39
CA GLY A 151 -9.16 1.08 -2.75
C GLY A 151 -9.10 0.48 -4.16
N VAL A 152 -8.09 0.81 -4.98
CA VAL A 152 -7.85 0.15 -6.27
C VAL A 152 -6.55 -0.64 -6.23
N TYR A 153 -6.61 -1.94 -6.51
CA TYR A 153 -5.45 -2.84 -6.50
C TYR A 153 -5.41 -3.69 -7.77
N THR A 154 -4.34 -3.59 -8.54
CA THR A 154 -4.10 -4.44 -9.72
C THR A 154 -3.72 -5.87 -9.31
N GLY A 155 -4.17 -6.85 -10.09
CA GLY A 155 -3.88 -8.28 -9.89
C GLY A 155 -2.69 -8.79 -10.70
N ASP A 156 -2.31 -8.10 -11.76
CA ASP A 156 -1.17 -8.42 -12.61
C ASP A 156 -0.73 -7.19 -13.44
N ALA A 157 0.34 -7.35 -14.23
CA ALA A 157 0.87 -6.31 -15.10
C ALA A 157 -0.13 -5.88 -16.20
N ASP A 158 -0.90 -6.82 -16.74
CA ASP A 158 -1.85 -6.57 -17.84
C ASP A 158 -3.02 -5.68 -17.41
N CYS A 159 -3.30 -5.58 -16.11
CA CYS A 159 -4.29 -4.64 -15.57
C CYS A 159 -4.04 -3.20 -16.05
N TYR A 160 -2.77 -2.77 -16.10
CA TYR A 160 -2.39 -1.42 -16.54
C TYR A 160 -2.64 -1.14 -18.02
N ARG A 161 -2.89 -2.18 -18.81
CA ARG A 161 -3.29 -2.10 -20.23
C ARG A 161 -4.79 -2.30 -20.40
N VAL A 162 -5.36 -3.36 -19.82
CA VAL A 162 -6.76 -3.74 -19.97
C VAL A 162 -7.69 -2.71 -19.32
N PHE A 163 -7.36 -2.26 -18.12
CA PHE A 163 -8.15 -1.29 -17.35
C PHE A 163 -7.53 0.12 -17.39
N ALA A 164 -6.72 0.40 -18.41
CA ALA A 164 -6.09 1.70 -18.63
C ALA A 164 -7.08 2.89 -18.58
N PRO A 165 -8.31 2.80 -19.11
CA PRO A 165 -9.28 3.89 -19.02
C PRO A 165 -9.59 4.36 -17.60
N LEU A 166 -9.52 3.46 -16.61
CA LEU A 166 -9.67 3.80 -15.18
C LEU A 166 -8.31 4.13 -14.53
N LEU A 167 -7.28 3.31 -14.78
CA LEU A 167 -6.00 3.41 -14.08
C LEU A 167 -5.18 4.63 -14.49
N ILE A 168 -5.17 5.01 -15.77
CA ILE A 168 -4.34 6.13 -16.23
C ILE A 168 -4.80 7.46 -15.59
N PRO A 169 -6.10 7.84 -15.60
CA PRO A 169 -6.55 9.04 -14.90
C PRO A 169 -6.23 9.05 -13.40
N LEU A 170 -6.33 7.89 -12.72
CA LEU A 170 -5.96 7.73 -11.32
C LEU A 170 -4.47 8.00 -11.09
N LEU A 171 -3.60 7.39 -11.91
CA LEU A 171 -2.15 7.59 -11.84
C LEU A 171 -1.77 9.05 -12.08
N GLU A 172 -2.35 9.68 -13.12
CA GLU A 172 -2.08 11.07 -13.46
C GLU A 172 -2.54 12.05 -12.37
N GLU A 173 -3.63 11.75 -11.66
CA GLU A 173 -4.09 12.56 -10.54
C GLU A 173 -3.19 12.39 -9.31
N TYR A 174 -2.91 11.15 -8.91
CA TYR A 174 -2.13 10.87 -7.71
C TYR A 174 -0.70 11.39 -7.80
N HIS A 175 -0.04 11.14 -8.95
CA HIS A 175 1.35 11.49 -9.17
C HIS A 175 1.54 12.90 -9.73
N GLY A 176 0.45 13.59 -10.11
CA GLY A 176 0.54 14.92 -10.71
C GLY A 176 1.34 14.92 -12.03
N VAL A 177 1.19 13.87 -12.83
CA VAL A 177 1.83 13.73 -14.15
C VAL A 177 0.77 13.67 -15.25
N THR A 178 1.16 13.99 -16.48
CA THR A 178 0.36 13.77 -17.69
C THR A 178 1.12 12.85 -18.63
N LEU A 179 0.55 11.70 -18.92
CA LEU A 179 1.16 10.68 -19.76
C LEU A 179 0.98 11.05 -21.24
N VAL A 180 2.06 11.47 -21.91
CA VAL A 180 2.00 11.87 -23.33
C VAL A 180 1.96 10.64 -24.22
N GLY A 181 1.01 10.56 -25.15
CA GLY A 181 0.92 9.43 -26.10
C GLY A 181 2.01 9.53 -27.18
N ASP A 182 2.37 8.40 -27.78
CA ASP A 182 3.27 8.40 -28.93
C ASP A 182 2.52 9.04 -30.12
N THR A 183 2.92 10.25 -30.51
CA THR A 183 2.58 10.76 -31.84
C THR A 183 3.36 9.92 -32.83
N ALA A 184 2.65 9.27 -33.75
CA ALA A 184 3.21 8.40 -34.78
C ALA A 184 4.48 9.00 -35.39
N ALA A 185 5.62 8.34 -35.17
CA ALA A 185 6.87 8.69 -35.81
C ALA A 185 6.68 8.57 -37.33
N ARG A 186 6.84 9.69 -38.03
CA ARG A 186 7.05 9.68 -39.49
C ARG A 186 8.25 8.79 -39.78
N THR A 187 8.02 7.82 -40.65
CA THR A 187 9.02 6.92 -41.23
C THR A 187 10.22 7.70 -41.77
N SER A 188 11.39 7.50 -41.16
CA SER A 188 12.68 7.71 -41.82
C SER A 188 13.50 6.43 -41.70
N THR A 189 13.58 5.73 -42.82
CA THR A 189 14.44 4.58 -43.09
C THR A 189 15.91 4.97 -43.00
N THR A 190 16.65 4.39 -42.05
CA THR A 190 18.06 3.96 -42.22
C THR A 190 18.42 3.02 -41.07
N GLY A 191 18.88 1.82 -41.41
CA GLY A 191 19.07 0.72 -40.49
C GLY A 191 20.40 0.71 -39.75
N HIS A 192 20.41 0.06 -38.59
CA HIS A 192 21.51 -0.77 -38.11
C HIS A 192 20.97 -1.86 -37.16
N HIS A 193 21.44 -3.08 -37.35
CA HIS A 193 21.02 -4.28 -36.64
C HIS A 193 21.62 -4.35 -35.24
N HIS A 194 20.79 -4.17 -34.21
CA HIS A 194 20.95 -4.83 -32.92
C HIS A 194 19.66 -5.62 -32.65
N ARG A 195 19.78 -6.92 -32.37
CA ARG A 195 18.66 -7.79 -31.96
C ARG A 195 18.29 -7.48 -30.51
N PRO A 196 17.08 -6.96 -30.21
CA PRO A 196 16.53 -6.96 -28.85
C PRO A 196 15.82 -8.30 -28.60
N LEU A 197 15.95 -8.82 -27.39
CA LEU A 197 15.07 -9.88 -26.87
C LEU A 197 13.61 -9.38 -26.97
N HIS A 198 12.72 -10.21 -27.50
CA HIS A 198 11.32 -9.88 -27.77
C HIS A 198 10.61 -9.34 -26.50
N HIS A 199 10.15 -8.09 -26.56
CA HIS A 199 9.39 -7.43 -25.50
C HIS A 199 7.88 -7.50 -25.86
N PRO A 200 6.98 -8.00 -24.99
CA PRO A 200 5.59 -8.27 -25.36
C PRO A 200 4.63 -7.07 -25.25
N TYR A 201 5.09 -5.88 -24.87
CA TYR A 201 4.20 -4.74 -24.64
C TYR A 201 3.98 -3.92 -25.92
N GLY A 202 2.80 -4.09 -26.53
CA GLY A 202 2.36 -3.35 -27.71
C GLY A 202 2.15 -1.85 -27.47
N SER A 203 2.18 -1.07 -28.55
CA SER A 203 2.04 0.39 -28.55
C SER A 203 0.68 0.85 -27.99
N PHE A 204 0.71 1.81 -27.04
CA PHE A 204 -0.48 2.48 -26.52
C PHE A 204 -1.16 3.32 -27.61
N GLN A 205 -2.37 2.94 -28.03
CA GLN A 205 -3.25 3.87 -28.74
C GLN A 205 -4.08 4.65 -27.72
N ARG A 206 -4.07 5.99 -27.84
CA ARG A 206 -5.05 6.82 -27.13
C ARG A 206 -6.45 6.44 -27.63
N PRO A 207 -7.45 6.24 -26.76
CA PRO A 207 -8.83 6.21 -27.20
C PRO A 207 -9.16 7.57 -27.83
N THR A 208 -9.39 7.59 -29.13
CA THR A 208 -9.97 8.75 -29.82
C THR A 208 -11.40 8.93 -29.31
N GLN A 209 -11.69 10.11 -28.75
CA GLN A 209 -12.99 10.57 -28.22
C GLN A 209 -13.23 10.35 -26.72
N LEU A 210 -12.66 11.23 -25.89
CA LEU A 210 -13.33 11.70 -24.67
C LEU A 210 -14.08 12.97 -25.03
N HIS A 211 -15.42 12.90 -25.12
CA HIS A 211 -16.26 14.08 -25.24
C HIS A 211 -16.07 14.99 -24.01
N ASN A 212 -15.99 16.31 -24.25
CA ASN A 212 -15.89 17.32 -23.22
C ASN A 212 -17.10 17.26 -22.28
N VAL A 213 -16.96 16.62 -21.12
CA VAL A 213 -17.94 16.74 -20.03
C VAL A 213 -17.66 18.05 -19.31
N VAL A 214 -18.49 19.06 -19.58
CA VAL A 214 -18.49 20.35 -18.87
C VAL A 214 -19.06 20.12 -17.46
N ILE A 215 -18.17 19.91 -16.48
CA ILE A 215 -18.54 19.88 -15.07
C ILE A 215 -18.56 21.33 -14.57
N ASN A 216 -19.77 21.84 -14.28
CA ASN A 216 -19.98 23.13 -13.63
C ASN A 216 -19.43 23.08 -12.20
N ARG A 217 -18.28 23.73 -11.93
CA ARG A 217 -17.66 23.77 -10.59
C ARG A 217 -17.88 25.14 -9.94
N LYS A 218 -18.60 25.14 -8.82
CA LYS A 218 -18.58 26.25 -7.84
C LYS A 218 -17.13 26.44 -7.36
N ARG A 219 -16.69 27.70 -7.30
CA ARG A 219 -15.33 28.14 -6.95
C ARG A 219 -14.99 27.79 -5.49
N THR A 220 -14.26 26.71 -5.27
CA THR A 220 -13.34 26.55 -4.13
C THR A 220 -11.91 26.68 -4.63
N TYR A 221 -11.05 27.26 -3.79
CA TYR A 221 -9.68 27.71 -4.09
C TYR A 221 -8.74 26.53 -4.41
N ASN A 222 -8.93 25.86 -5.55
CA ASN A 222 -8.06 24.83 -6.09
C ASN A 222 -7.24 25.44 -7.21
N ARG A 223 -6.04 25.95 -6.88
CA ARG A 223 -5.02 26.23 -7.90
C ARG A 223 -4.77 24.91 -8.62
N LYS A 224 -5.09 24.81 -9.92
CA LYS A 224 -4.82 23.61 -10.72
C LYS A 224 -3.34 23.30 -10.58
N ARG A 225 -3.01 22.23 -9.86
CA ARG A 225 -1.65 21.74 -9.73
C ARG A 225 -1.13 21.43 -11.14
N GLU A 226 -0.08 22.12 -11.57
CA GLU A 226 0.51 21.89 -12.88
C GLU A 226 1.03 20.45 -12.94
N LYS A 227 0.64 19.73 -13.98
CA LYS A 227 1.06 18.33 -14.17
C LYS A 227 2.28 18.30 -15.06
N SER A 228 3.31 17.55 -14.66
CA SER A 228 4.49 17.36 -15.51
C SER A 228 4.21 16.38 -16.65
N SER A 229 4.67 16.69 -17.85
CA SER A 229 4.51 15.80 -19.01
C SER A 229 5.49 14.62 -18.92
N LEU A 230 4.99 13.39 -18.93
CA LEU A 230 5.80 12.17 -18.85
C LEU A 230 5.68 11.35 -20.15
N LYS A 231 6.80 11.24 -20.87
CA LYS A 231 6.94 10.35 -22.04
C LYS A 231 7.39 8.96 -21.65
N ARG A 232 8.40 8.88 -20.77
CA ARG A 232 9.02 7.65 -20.27
C ARG A 232 9.40 7.84 -18.81
N HIS A 233 9.26 6.81 -17.98
CA HIS A 233 9.82 6.82 -16.64
C HIS A 233 11.29 6.39 -16.67
N THR A 234 12.09 6.97 -15.79
CA THR A 234 13.53 6.70 -15.68
C THR A 234 13.87 6.37 -14.24
N THR A 235 14.74 5.38 -14.06
CA THR A 235 15.27 4.96 -12.76
C THR A 235 16.68 5.52 -12.56
N ASN A 236 17.00 5.93 -11.34
CA ASN A 236 18.34 6.34 -10.94
C ASN A 236 18.58 5.94 -9.47
N LEU A 237 19.28 4.84 -9.26
CA LEU A 237 19.68 4.31 -7.96
C LEU A 237 21.11 4.71 -7.56
N ASP A 238 21.65 5.82 -8.07
CA ASP A 238 23.02 6.26 -7.80
C ASP A 238 23.11 7.09 -6.50
N PRO A 239 23.70 6.56 -5.41
CA PRO A 239 23.79 7.28 -4.15
C PRO A 239 24.75 8.46 -4.17
N GLU A 240 25.63 8.58 -5.16
CA GLU A 240 26.55 9.72 -5.30
C GLU A 240 25.83 10.99 -5.79
N GLN A 241 24.59 10.87 -6.25
CA GLN A 241 23.77 12.00 -6.73
C GLN A 241 22.78 12.51 -5.68
N ILE A 242 22.85 11.99 -4.44
CA ILE A 242 22.10 12.53 -3.31
C ILE A 242 22.72 13.86 -2.88
N VAL A 243 21.88 14.88 -2.70
CA VAL A 243 22.35 16.19 -2.23
C VAL A 243 22.87 16.06 -0.80
N HIS A 244 24.11 16.50 -0.60
CA HIS A 244 24.71 16.59 0.73
C HIS A 244 24.19 17.83 1.46
N THR A 245 23.16 17.63 2.28
CA THR A 245 22.61 18.65 3.16
C THR A 245 22.76 18.19 4.61
N GLU A 246 23.38 19.00 5.45
CA GLU A 246 23.43 18.76 6.89
C GLU A 246 22.06 19.11 7.50
N LEU A 247 21.16 18.13 7.54
CA LEU A 247 19.75 18.35 7.89
C LEU A 247 19.50 18.64 9.38
N ASP A 248 20.24 17.94 10.24
CA ASP A 248 20.08 18.02 11.69
C ASP A 248 21.42 17.84 12.42
N PRO A 249 22.28 18.88 12.42
CA PRO A 249 23.59 18.82 13.08
C PRO A 249 23.50 18.49 14.59
N THR A 250 22.40 18.85 15.24
CA THR A 250 22.21 18.62 16.68
C THR A 250 21.64 17.23 16.99
N GLY A 251 21.04 16.56 16.01
CA GLY A 251 20.39 15.26 16.17
C GLY A 251 19.10 15.32 17.00
N GLU A 252 18.51 16.51 17.15
CA GLU A 252 17.35 16.75 18.02
C GLU A 252 16.01 16.51 17.33
N TYR A 253 15.98 16.56 16.00
CA TYR A 253 14.75 16.54 15.20
C TYR A 253 14.58 15.22 14.44
N ILE A 254 15.63 14.66 13.85
CA ILE A 254 15.56 13.46 13.01
C ILE A 254 15.91 12.22 13.83
N LEU A 255 14.92 11.36 14.04
CA LEU A 255 15.08 10.13 14.82
C LEU A 255 15.62 8.97 13.97
N TYR A 256 15.04 8.77 12.78
CA TYR A 256 15.36 7.68 11.87
C TYR A 256 15.15 8.10 10.42
N THR A 257 15.98 7.56 9.53
CA THR A 257 15.79 7.62 8.08
C THR A 257 15.46 6.23 7.57
N ARG A 258 14.38 6.10 6.80
CA ARG A 258 13.87 4.83 6.28
C ARG A 258 13.52 4.97 4.81
N MET A 259 14.02 4.09 3.98
CA MET A 259 13.63 4.00 2.58
C MET A 259 13.07 2.62 2.28
N ARG A 260 11.98 2.58 1.53
CA ARG A 260 11.41 1.32 1.04
C ARG A 260 11.06 1.42 -0.43
N LEU A 261 11.17 0.33 -1.16
CA LEU A 261 10.60 0.19 -2.48
C LEU A 261 10.01 -1.19 -2.71
N ALA A 262 9.07 -1.27 -3.64
CA ALA A 262 8.41 -2.52 -4.01
C ALA A 262 8.91 -3.02 -5.37
N ARG A 263 8.98 -4.34 -5.53
CA ARG A 263 9.27 -5.02 -6.80
C ARG A 263 8.39 -6.25 -6.94
N ASN A 264 7.83 -6.44 -8.13
CA ASN A 264 7.18 -7.68 -8.55
C ASN A 264 8.05 -8.37 -9.61
N ILE A 265 7.90 -9.69 -9.72
CA ILE A 265 8.60 -10.51 -10.71
C ILE A 265 7.70 -10.59 -11.94
N ASP A 266 8.27 -10.36 -13.12
CA ASP A 266 7.55 -10.49 -14.39
C ASP A 266 7.09 -11.93 -14.62
N GLY A 267 5.95 -12.07 -15.28
CA GLY A 267 5.36 -13.37 -15.56
C GLY A 267 4.57 -14.01 -14.41
N PHE A 268 4.46 -13.38 -13.24
CA PHE A 268 3.59 -13.80 -12.13
C PHE A 268 2.46 -12.78 -11.88
N ALA A 269 1.31 -13.25 -11.40
CA ALA A 269 0.27 -12.37 -10.86
C ALA A 269 0.78 -11.73 -9.56
N PHE A 270 0.35 -10.50 -9.28
CA PHE A 270 0.66 -9.78 -8.05
C PHE A 270 -0.04 -10.37 -6.83
N CYS A 271 0.36 -9.98 -5.62
CA CYS A 271 -0.09 -10.61 -4.36
C CYS A 271 -1.61 -10.62 -4.15
N SER A 272 -2.34 -9.63 -4.70
CA SER A 272 -3.81 -9.58 -4.68
C SER A 272 -4.46 -10.76 -5.42
N HIS A 273 -3.85 -11.26 -6.51
CA HIS A 273 -4.42 -12.29 -7.37
C HIS A 273 -3.57 -13.57 -7.54
N ILE A 274 -2.36 -13.60 -6.99
CA ILE A 274 -1.44 -14.74 -7.09
C ILE A 274 -2.04 -16.06 -6.56
N SER A 275 -1.76 -17.17 -7.26
CA SER A 275 -2.13 -18.51 -6.81
C SER A 275 -1.26 -18.97 -5.62
N ARG A 276 -1.74 -19.95 -4.84
CA ARG A 276 -0.95 -20.50 -3.73
C ARG A 276 0.34 -21.18 -4.21
N SER A 277 0.28 -21.87 -5.36
CA SER A 277 1.45 -22.54 -5.95
C SER A 277 2.53 -21.54 -6.38
N ASP A 278 2.14 -20.48 -7.06
CA ASP A 278 3.05 -19.45 -7.56
C ASP A 278 3.65 -18.65 -6.41
N ARG A 279 2.85 -18.33 -5.40
CA ARG A 279 3.34 -17.66 -4.18
C ARG A 279 4.44 -18.47 -3.49
N ARG A 280 4.23 -19.79 -3.36
CA ARG A 280 5.24 -20.72 -2.83
C ARG A 280 6.47 -20.84 -3.74
N GLN A 281 6.30 -20.74 -5.06
CA GLN A 281 7.44 -20.71 -5.99
C GLN A 281 8.29 -19.46 -5.78
N ILE A 282 7.67 -18.29 -5.67
CA ILE A 282 8.38 -17.03 -5.37
C ILE A 282 9.09 -17.10 -4.02
N GLN A 283 8.43 -17.66 -2.99
CA GLN A 283 9.06 -17.81 -1.66
C GLN A 283 10.27 -18.74 -1.70
N ARG A 284 10.20 -19.87 -2.41
CA ARG A 284 11.36 -20.76 -2.59
C ARG A 284 12.49 -20.08 -3.36
N LEU A 285 12.17 -19.40 -4.46
CA LEU A 285 13.15 -18.65 -5.25
C LEU A 285 13.86 -17.60 -4.38
N PHE A 286 13.09 -16.83 -3.62
CA PHE A 286 13.63 -15.81 -2.73
C PHE A 286 14.49 -16.43 -1.62
N GLN A 287 14.04 -17.53 -1.03
CA GLN A 287 14.81 -18.23 0.00
C GLN A 287 16.13 -18.78 -0.55
N THR A 288 16.14 -19.34 -1.76
CA THR A 288 17.38 -19.76 -2.43
C THR A 288 18.32 -18.58 -2.66
N ILE A 289 17.79 -17.45 -3.15
CA ILE A 289 18.59 -16.24 -3.37
C ILE A 289 19.20 -15.74 -2.05
N VAL A 290 18.42 -15.64 -0.98
CA VAL A 290 18.97 -15.15 0.28
C VAL A 290 19.97 -16.13 0.90
N ASP A 291 19.74 -17.43 0.80
CA ASP A 291 20.66 -18.45 1.34
C ASP A 291 21.99 -18.52 0.58
N GLU A 292 21.97 -18.32 -0.74
CA GLU A 292 23.15 -18.44 -1.61
C GLU A 292 23.89 -17.12 -1.82
N ASP A 293 23.15 -16.02 -2.03
CA ASP A 293 23.72 -14.76 -2.53
C ASP A 293 23.74 -13.65 -1.45
N PHE A 294 22.88 -13.71 -0.42
CA PHE A 294 22.76 -12.67 0.62
C PHE A 294 23.26 -13.11 2.00
N ARG A 295 23.20 -14.40 2.31
CA ARG A 295 23.73 -14.98 3.55
C ARG A 295 25.19 -14.67 3.85
N PRO A 296 26.05 -14.44 2.85
CA PRO A 296 27.42 -14.07 3.13
C PRO A 296 27.59 -12.74 3.92
N TYR A 297 26.56 -11.90 4.04
CA TYR A 297 26.56 -10.73 4.91
C TYR A 297 26.20 -11.11 6.36
N GLN A 298 26.99 -10.64 7.34
CA GLN A 298 26.83 -11.01 8.76
C GLN A 298 25.42 -10.67 9.29
N GLY A 299 24.77 -11.64 9.94
CA GLY A 299 23.42 -11.49 10.50
C GLY A 299 22.29 -11.56 9.47
N GLY A 300 22.58 -12.03 8.25
CA GLY A 300 21.59 -12.30 7.21
C GLY A 300 20.76 -13.55 7.50
N ALA A 301 19.49 -13.39 7.85
CA ALA A 301 18.58 -14.50 8.16
C ALA A 301 17.22 -14.32 7.48
N TYR A 302 16.66 -15.42 6.98
CA TYR A 302 15.29 -15.49 6.47
C TYR A 302 14.40 -16.26 7.42
N ILE A 303 13.29 -15.64 7.83
CA ILE A 303 12.33 -16.18 8.78
C ILE A 303 10.95 -16.22 8.11
N PRO A 304 10.41 -17.40 7.77
CA PRO A 304 9.03 -17.54 7.38
C PRO A 304 8.10 -17.09 8.52
N ILE A 305 7.02 -16.36 8.22
CA ILE A 305 6.11 -15.83 9.25
C ILE A 305 5.50 -16.98 10.08
N HIS A 306 5.12 -18.08 9.43
CA HIS A 306 4.55 -19.25 10.11
C HIS A 306 5.52 -19.96 11.08
N ALA A 307 6.82 -19.67 11.00
CA ALA A 307 7.85 -20.24 11.86
C ALA A 307 8.17 -19.34 13.07
N MET A 308 7.64 -18.11 13.12
CA MET A 308 7.85 -17.18 14.24
C MET A 308 7.03 -17.59 15.45
N THR A 309 7.61 -17.49 16.64
CA THR A 309 6.82 -17.52 17.88
C THR A 309 6.05 -16.21 18.06
N ASN A 310 4.96 -16.22 18.83
CA ASN A 310 4.19 -14.99 19.07
C ASN A 310 5.02 -13.87 19.71
N PRO A 311 5.88 -14.13 20.73
CA PRO A 311 6.73 -13.08 21.29
C PRO A 311 7.70 -12.49 20.27
N GLN A 312 8.30 -13.32 19.42
CA GLN A 312 9.18 -12.84 18.34
C GLN A 312 8.42 -12.00 17.32
N HIS A 313 7.21 -12.42 16.94
CA HIS A 313 6.35 -11.65 16.04
C HIS A 313 6.02 -10.28 16.64
N ASP A 314 5.63 -10.23 17.92
CA ASP A 314 5.29 -8.99 18.62
C ASP A 314 6.51 -8.05 18.75
N ASP A 315 7.70 -8.59 19.05
CA ASP A 315 8.96 -7.82 19.06
C ASP A 315 9.23 -7.21 17.68
N PHE A 316 9.24 -8.03 16.63
CA PHE A 316 9.54 -7.57 15.27
C PHE A 316 8.51 -6.56 14.75
N MET A 317 7.24 -6.70 15.14
CA MET A 317 6.20 -5.72 14.86
C MET A 317 6.46 -4.40 15.56
N SER A 318 6.77 -4.42 16.86
CA SER A 318 7.06 -3.21 17.64
C SER A 318 8.27 -2.43 17.10
N ARG A 319 9.23 -3.16 16.54
CA ARG A 319 10.47 -2.63 15.97
C ARG A 319 10.39 -2.37 14.46
N ARG A 320 9.21 -2.59 13.85
CA ARG A 320 8.93 -2.37 12.42
C ARG A 320 9.80 -3.19 11.47
N ILE A 321 10.26 -4.35 11.95
CA ILE A 321 10.99 -5.35 11.18
C ILE A 321 9.99 -6.24 10.44
N CYS A 322 8.91 -6.66 11.11
CA CYS A 322 7.87 -7.48 10.48
C CYS A 322 6.85 -6.61 9.73
N CYS A 323 6.24 -7.19 8.70
CA CYS A 323 5.07 -6.62 8.05
C CYS A 323 3.84 -6.69 8.96
N MET A 324 2.97 -5.69 8.88
CA MET A 324 1.75 -5.67 9.70
C MET A 324 0.82 -6.83 9.36
N ASP A 325 0.03 -7.31 10.32
CA ASP A 325 -1.07 -8.21 10.01
C ASP A 325 -2.04 -7.56 8.98
N PRO A 326 -2.59 -8.33 8.02
CA PRO A 326 -3.48 -7.78 7.01
C PRO A 326 -4.71 -7.11 7.64
N ASP A 327 -4.93 -5.84 7.29
CA ASP A 327 -6.15 -5.13 7.66
C ASP A 327 -7.34 -5.52 6.76
N GLU A 328 -8.51 -4.99 7.08
CA GLU A 328 -9.75 -5.23 6.32
C GLU A 328 -9.64 -4.88 4.83
N PHE A 329 -8.85 -3.87 4.48
CA PHE A 329 -8.65 -3.44 3.09
C PHE A 329 -7.78 -4.42 2.33
N LYS A 330 -6.73 -4.94 2.96
CA LYS A 330 -5.85 -5.98 2.39
C LYS A 330 -6.59 -7.30 2.22
N ILE A 331 -7.49 -7.62 3.15
CA ILE A 331 -8.39 -8.77 3.04
C ILE A 331 -9.31 -8.56 1.83
N ALA A 332 -9.97 -7.41 1.73
CA ALA A 332 -10.85 -7.08 0.60
C ALA A 332 -10.10 -7.02 -0.75
N ALA A 333 -8.85 -6.59 -0.78
CA ALA A 333 -8.00 -6.58 -1.97
C ALA A 333 -7.47 -7.98 -2.37
N GLY A 334 -7.77 -9.02 -1.59
CA GLY A 334 -7.30 -10.39 -1.85
C GLY A 334 -5.83 -10.64 -1.49
N GLN A 335 -5.13 -9.68 -0.89
CA GLN A 335 -3.71 -9.80 -0.51
C GLN A 335 -3.51 -10.75 0.69
N ALA A 336 -4.53 -10.88 1.55
CA ALA A 336 -4.50 -11.72 2.75
C ALA A 336 -4.83 -13.21 2.50
N ARG A 337 -5.11 -13.63 1.25
CA ARG A 337 -5.49 -15.02 0.95
C ARG A 337 -4.41 -16.00 1.41
N ASP A 338 -4.81 -17.08 2.08
CA ASP A 338 -3.92 -18.12 2.62
C ASP A 338 -2.92 -17.63 3.68
N TRP A 339 -3.15 -16.51 4.36
CA TRP A 339 -2.22 -16.02 5.39
C TRP A 339 -1.96 -17.08 6.50
N PRO A 340 -0.71 -17.31 6.96
CA PRO A 340 0.57 -16.71 6.53
C PRO A 340 1.39 -17.56 5.54
N ASP A 341 0.76 -18.45 4.75
CA ASP A 341 1.44 -19.38 3.83
C ASP A 341 2.39 -18.67 2.85
N ALA A 342 3.64 -19.14 2.75
CA ALA A 342 4.66 -18.59 1.85
C ALA A 342 4.97 -17.09 2.02
N ARG A 343 4.79 -16.54 3.23
CA ARG A 343 5.26 -15.20 3.61
C ARG A 343 6.47 -15.31 4.53
N GLY A 344 7.36 -14.33 4.45
CA GLY A 344 8.54 -14.29 5.29
C GLY A 344 9.27 -12.96 5.24
N ILE A 345 10.21 -12.81 6.15
CA ILE A 345 11.09 -11.65 6.24
C ILE A 345 12.53 -12.11 6.10
N TYR A 346 13.33 -11.36 5.36
CA TYR A 346 14.78 -11.41 5.44
C TYR A 346 15.26 -10.15 6.16
N GLY A 347 16.27 -10.29 7.03
CA GLY A 347 16.93 -9.16 7.69
C GLY A 347 18.44 -9.34 7.65
N CYS A 348 19.17 -8.23 7.55
CA CYS A 348 20.62 -8.18 7.63
C CYS A 348 21.05 -6.94 8.43
N ARG A 349 21.91 -7.13 9.43
CA ARG A 349 22.39 -6.07 10.34
C ARG A 349 23.54 -5.24 9.75
N ASN A 350 24.38 -5.86 8.90
CA ASN A 350 25.61 -5.27 8.39
C ASN A 350 25.77 -5.45 6.87
N TRP A 351 24.80 -4.95 6.08
CA TRP A 351 24.81 -5.08 4.62
C TRP A 351 26.10 -4.59 3.93
N ASP A 352 26.91 -3.74 4.59
CA ASP A 352 28.07 -3.06 4.00
C ASP A 352 29.44 -3.31 4.69
N ASP A 353 29.55 -4.28 5.61
CA ASP A 353 30.86 -4.54 6.24
C ASP A 353 31.86 -5.14 5.23
N LYS A 354 32.86 -4.32 4.86
CA LYS A 354 33.95 -4.67 3.94
C LYS A 354 34.76 -5.88 4.41
N LYS A 355 34.79 -6.19 5.72
CA LYS A 355 35.48 -7.37 6.28
C LYS A 355 34.82 -8.68 5.82
N SER A 356 33.50 -8.68 5.62
CA SER A 356 32.76 -9.86 5.17
C SER A 356 33.14 -10.25 3.74
N ARG A 357 33.37 -9.27 2.84
CA ARG A 357 33.59 -9.49 1.39
C ARG A 357 34.71 -10.48 1.02
N HIS A 358 35.73 -10.65 1.87
CA HIS A 358 36.90 -11.50 1.57
C HIS A 358 36.73 -12.98 1.98
N GLN A 359 35.83 -13.32 2.90
CA GLN A 359 35.59 -14.72 3.31
C GLN A 359 34.61 -15.47 2.40
N ILE A 360 33.88 -14.76 1.55
CA ILE A 360 32.64 -15.20 0.91
C ILE A 360 32.86 -15.93 -0.41
N ARG A 361 33.99 -15.69 -1.08
CA ARG A 361 34.29 -16.22 -2.42
C ARG A 361 34.42 -17.75 -2.53
N ARG A 362 34.13 -18.53 -1.48
CA ARG A 362 34.50 -19.97 -1.43
C ARG A 362 33.44 -20.97 -0.96
N ARG A 363 32.18 -20.61 -0.74
CA ARG A 363 31.16 -21.60 -0.38
C ARG A 363 29.90 -21.46 -1.22
N ARG A 364 29.89 -22.10 -2.40
CA ARG A 364 28.62 -22.56 -2.99
C ARG A 364 28.19 -23.79 -2.17
N PRO A 365 27.05 -23.77 -1.47
CA PRO A 365 26.52 -24.97 -0.85
C PRO A 365 26.36 -26.05 -1.93
N SER A 366 26.83 -27.27 -1.65
CA SER A 366 26.71 -28.41 -2.58
C SER A 366 25.28 -28.96 -2.68
N SER A 367 24.31 -28.38 -1.97
CA SER A 367 22.89 -28.75 -2.02
C SER A 367 21.99 -27.59 -1.56
N PRO A 368 20.85 -27.34 -2.23
CA PRO A 368 19.87 -26.30 -1.87
C PRO A 368 19.03 -26.74 -0.66
N LEU A 369 19.67 -27.01 0.46
CA LEU A 369 18.94 -27.23 1.72
C LEU A 369 18.55 -25.86 2.27
N MET A 370 17.24 -25.60 2.36
CA MET A 370 16.71 -24.44 3.09
C MET A 370 17.39 -24.37 4.44
N VAL A 371 18.11 -23.28 4.69
CA VAL A 371 18.81 -23.18 5.96
C VAL A 371 17.92 -22.48 6.97
N ARG A 372 17.71 -23.17 8.09
CA ARG A 372 17.00 -22.58 9.21
C ARG A 372 17.93 -21.54 9.86
N PRO A 373 17.41 -20.35 10.19
CA PRO A 373 18.18 -19.36 10.92
C PRO A 373 18.59 -19.94 12.28
N THR A 374 19.81 -19.65 12.71
CA THR A 374 20.24 -20.01 14.07
C THR A 374 19.60 -19.08 15.08
N GLN A 375 19.49 -19.54 16.33
CA GLN A 375 19.00 -18.69 17.42
C GLN A 375 19.89 -17.45 17.59
N GLU A 376 21.21 -17.60 17.45
CA GLU A 376 22.18 -16.49 17.49
C GLU A 376 21.94 -15.45 16.38
N GLU A 377 21.60 -15.87 15.15
CA GLU A 377 21.28 -14.96 14.04
C GLU A 377 20.03 -14.12 14.33
N ILE A 378 19.06 -14.70 15.06
CA ILE A 378 17.83 -14.03 15.49
C ILE A 378 18.11 -13.09 16.67
N GLU A 379 18.87 -13.55 17.67
CA GLU A 379 19.29 -12.75 18.84
C GLU A 379 20.12 -11.52 18.43
N LEU A 380 20.92 -11.61 17.36
CA LEU A 380 21.61 -10.45 16.79
C LEU A 380 20.65 -9.34 16.36
N TRP A 381 19.44 -9.68 15.92
CA TRP A 381 18.42 -8.70 15.61
C TRP A 381 17.83 -8.12 16.89
N GLU A 382 17.68 -8.89 17.96
CA GLU A 382 17.22 -8.41 19.28
C GLU A 382 18.17 -7.35 19.87
N GLU A 383 19.48 -7.56 19.76
CA GLU A 383 20.49 -6.58 20.19
C GLU A 383 20.49 -5.29 19.36
N SER A 384 20.31 -5.40 18.03
CA SER A 384 20.29 -4.26 17.13
C SER A 384 19.52 -4.59 15.86
N PRO A 385 18.58 -3.71 15.44
CA PRO A 385 17.71 -4.03 14.31
C PRO A 385 18.51 -4.12 13.00
N PRO A 386 18.05 -4.96 12.05
CA PRO A 386 18.65 -5.04 10.73
C PRO A 386 18.58 -3.70 9.99
N ASN A 387 19.65 -3.31 9.29
CA ASN A 387 19.70 -2.11 8.47
C ASN A 387 19.18 -2.34 7.04
N ILE A 388 19.07 -3.61 6.63
CA ILE A 388 18.33 -4.07 5.45
C ILE A 388 17.28 -5.10 5.87
N ILE A 389 16.04 -4.86 5.45
CA ILE A 389 14.90 -5.75 5.65
C ILE A 389 14.26 -6.00 4.29
N MET A 390 13.85 -7.23 4.02
CA MET A 390 13.03 -7.55 2.86
C MET A 390 11.79 -8.33 3.28
N TRP A 391 10.61 -7.88 2.88
CA TRP A 391 9.38 -8.64 3.06
C TRP A 391 9.05 -9.39 1.78
N ASN A 392 8.73 -10.67 1.91
CA ASN A 392 8.36 -11.53 0.79
C ASN A 392 6.86 -11.86 0.82
N ASN A 393 6.20 -11.71 -0.34
CA ASN A 393 4.80 -12.06 -0.59
C ASN A 393 3.77 -11.35 0.32
N TYR A 394 4.03 -10.09 0.64
CA TYR A 394 3.14 -9.25 1.43
C TYR A 394 2.17 -8.47 0.52
N ASP A 395 2.37 -7.17 0.33
CA ASP A 395 1.57 -6.33 -0.58
C ASP A 395 2.01 -6.49 -2.05
N ASP A 396 3.30 -6.73 -2.24
CA ASP A 396 3.99 -7.05 -3.50
C ASP A 396 4.96 -8.22 -3.23
N HIS A 397 5.54 -8.82 -4.28
CA HIS A 397 6.43 -9.98 -4.13
C HIS A 397 7.63 -9.66 -3.24
N PHE A 398 8.21 -8.47 -3.41
CA PHE A 398 9.31 -7.97 -2.59
C PHE A 398 9.06 -6.54 -2.16
N TRP A 399 9.22 -6.29 -0.87
CA TRP A 399 9.46 -4.96 -0.34
C TRP A 399 10.87 -4.92 0.24
N ILE A 400 11.70 -4.03 -0.30
CA ILE A 400 13.11 -3.90 0.08
C ILE A 400 13.22 -2.61 0.87
N ILE A 401 13.75 -2.70 2.08
CA ILE A 401 13.72 -1.64 3.08
C ILE A 401 15.14 -1.44 3.60
N SER A 402 15.57 -0.20 3.68
CA SER A 402 16.75 0.20 4.43
C SER A 402 16.38 1.20 5.51
N VAL A 403 16.99 1.11 6.68
CA VAL A 403 16.72 1.98 7.82
C VAL A 403 17.97 2.18 8.66
N ASN A 404 18.26 3.44 9.00
CA ASN A 404 19.29 3.82 9.97
C ASN A 404 18.71 4.84 10.97
N LYS A 405 19.32 4.91 12.16
CA LYS A 405 19.07 5.99 13.13
C LYS A 405 19.67 7.30 12.61
N GLY A 406 19.00 8.42 12.91
CA GLY A 406 19.42 9.76 12.51
C GLY A 406 19.17 10.08 11.03
N GLY A 407 19.87 11.10 10.53
CA GLY A 407 19.67 11.70 9.20
C GLY A 407 20.64 11.23 8.10
N ASP A 408 21.26 10.04 8.22
CA ASP A 408 22.18 9.51 7.20
C ASP A 408 21.42 9.00 5.96
N VAL A 409 21.03 9.93 5.09
CA VAL A 409 20.26 9.63 3.87
C VAL A 409 21.07 8.83 2.87
N GLN A 410 22.33 9.22 2.65
CA GLN A 410 23.17 8.61 1.63
C GLN A 410 23.53 7.17 2.00
N GLY A 411 23.87 6.90 3.27
CA GLY A 411 24.14 5.54 3.73
C GLY A 411 22.92 4.62 3.60
N VAL A 412 21.73 5.09 3.99
CA VAL A 412 20.47 4.34 3.82
C VAL A 412 20.17 4.07 2.35
N PHE A 413 20.33 5.08 1.48
CA PHE A 413 20.05 4.92 0.06
C PHE A 413 21.06 4.02 -0.65
N LYS A 414 22.34 4.12 -0.29
CA LYS A 414 23.40 3.24 -0.80
C LYS A 414 23.09 1.78 -0.44
N ALA A 415 22.79 1.50 0.83
CA ALA A 415 22.47 0.14 1.27
C ALA A 415 21.24 -0.41 0.53
N LEU A 416 20.19 0.40 0.40
CA LEU A 416 19.00 0.04 -0.38
C LEU A 416 19.35 -0.28 -1.84
N SER A 417 20.09 0.62 -2.50
CA SER A 417 20.42 0.50 -3.92
C SER A 417 21.29 -0.74 -4.20
N ASP A 418 22.25 -1.02 -3.33
CA ASP A 418 23.09 -2.22 -3.42
C ASP A 418 22.26 -3.49 -3.21
N ALA A 419 21.32 -3.51 -2.26
CA ALA A 419 20.42 -4.63 -2.02
C ALA A 419 19.48 -4.90 -3.21
N VAL A 420 18.95 -3.85 -3.84
CA VAL A 420 18.11 -3.97 -5.03
C VAL A 420 18.90 -4.52 -6.22
N ARG A 421 20.09 -3.97 -6.50
CA ARG A 421 20.95 -4.44 -7.58
C ARG A 421 21.35 -5.90 -7.39
N GLN A 422 21.72 -6.28 -6.17
CA GLN A 422 22.06 -7.66 -5.88
C GLN A 422 20.87 -8.60 -6.12
N LEU A 423 19.67 -8.22 -5.67
CA LEU A 423 18.47 -9.04 -5.88
C LEU A 423 18.12 -9.16 -7.37
N GLU A 424 18.23 -8.07 -8.12
CA GLU A 424 18.01 -8.05 -9.57
C GLU A 424 18.97 -8.99 -10.31
N LEU A 425 20.27 -8.90 -10.01
CA LEU A 425 21.29 -9.79 -10.59
C LEU A 425 21.00 -11.26 -10.26
N SER A 426 20.71 -11.56 -8.98
CA SER A 426 20.36 -12.91 -8.53
C SER A 426 19.12 -13.48 -9.21
N LEU A 427 18.12 -12.64 -9.51
CA LEU A 427 16.92 -13.03 -10.26
C LEU A 427 17.25 -13.29 -11.74
N LEU A 428 18.02 -12.40 -12.37
CA LEU A 428 18.41 -12.51 -13.79
C LEU A 428 19.22 -13.78 -14.05
N GLU A 429 20.17 -14.12 -13.17
CA GLU A 429 20.93 -15.37 -13.23
C GLU A 429 20.03 -16.63 -13.17
N ARG A 430 18.85 -16.51 -12.56
CA ARG A 430 17.84 -17.56 -12.42
C ARG A 430 16.71 -17.43 -13.44
N GLY A 431 16.87 -16.58 -14.46
CA GLY A 431 15.92 -16.44 -15.57
C GLY A 431 14.67 -15.62 -15.24
N HIS A 432 14.70 -14.82 -14.19
CA HIS A 432 13.62 -13.94 -13.76
C HIS A 432 14.01 -12.47 -13.87
N ALA A 433 13.04 -11.60 -14.17
CA ALA A 433 13.23 -10.16 -14.22
C ALA A 433 12.17 -9.46 -13.37
N PHE A 434 12.43 -8.22 -12.98
CA PHE A 434 11.40 -7.38 -12.38
C PHE A 434 10.35 -6.97 -13.42
N CYS A 435 9.12 -6.79 -12.94
CA CYS A 435 8.01 -6.33 -13.75
C CYS A 435 8.10 -4.81 -13.97
N GLU A 436 8.53 -4.41 -15.16
CA GLU A 436 8.71 -3.02 -15.56
C GLU A 436 7.93 -2.71 -16.85
N HIS A 437 7.40 -1.49 -16.92
CA HIS A 437 6.80 -0.92 -18.11
C HIS A 437 7.58 0.35 -18.53
N PRO A 438 7.99 0.51 -19.81
CA PRO A 438 8.85 1.61 -20.23
C PRO A 438 8.33 3.00 -19.82
N LYS A 439 7.02 3.21 -19.90
CA LYS A 439 6.41 4.50 -19.56
C LYS A 439 6.10 4.69 -18.09
N LEU A 440 5.80 3.60 -17.39
CA LEU A 440 5.25 3.63 -16.04
C LEU A 440 6.29 3.23 -14.99
N GLY A 441 7.47 2.76 -15.38
CA GLY A 441 8.47 2.21 -14.47
C GLY A 441 8.03 0.85 -13.92
N PHE A 442 8.40 0.55 -12.69
CA PHE A 442 8.05 -0.69 -12.02
C PHE A 442 6.55 -0.76 -11.73
N LEU A 443 5.94 -1.90 -12.05
CA LEU A 443 4.51 -2.14 -11.85
C LEU A 443 4.26 -2.86 -10.52
N THR A 444 3.34 -2.31 -9.73
CA THR A 444 3.01 -2.76 -8.38
C THR A 444 1.53 -3.07 -8.23
N SER A 445 1.15 -3.84 -7.19
CA SER A 445 -0.25 -4.11 -6.84
C SER A 445 -1.04 -2.81 -6.65
N SER A 446 -0.46 -1.81 -5.97
CA SER A 446 -1.11 -0.51 -5.77
C SER A 446 -0.70 0.48 -6.86
N PRO A 447 -1.63 1.17 -7.55
CA PRO A 447 -1.31 2.26 -8.47
C PRO A 447 -0.50 3.38 -7.81
N SER A 448 -0.65 3.60 -6.50
CA SER A 448 0.10 4.62 -5.76
C SER A 448 1.61 4.38 -5.72
N ASN A 449 2.06 3.15 -6.02
CA ASN A 449 3.46 2.71 -5.95
C ASN A 449 4.08 2.49 -7.33
N VAL A 450 3.40 2.86 -8.42
CA VAL A 450 3.95 2.75 -9.78
C VAL A 450 5.05 3.80 -10.00
N GLY A 451 6.04 3.47 -10.84
CA GLY A 451 7.19 4.32 -11.12
C GLY A 451 8.45 3.77 -10.47
N THR A 452 9.01 4.53 -9.54
CA THR A 452 10.15 4.10 -8.73
C THR A 452 9.77 3.04 -7.69
N ALA A 453 8.49 3.04 -7.31
CA ALA A 453 7.95 2.41 -6.10
C ALA A 453 8.62 2.86 -4.79
N LEU A 454 9.45 3.91 -4.83
CA LEU A 454 10.22 4.38 -3.69
C LEU A 454 9.36 5.24 -2.76
N ARG A 455 9.43 4.91 -1.47
CA ARG A 455 9.08 5.82 -0.38
C ARG A 455 10.29 6.01 0.51
N ALA A 456 10.96 7.15 0.34
CA ALA A 456 11.98 7.65 1.25
C ALA A 456 11.31 8.50 2.32
N SER A 457 11.63 8.24 3.58
CA SER A 457 11.02 8.93 4.71
C SER A 457 11.97 9.15 5.87
N MET A 458 11.63 10.17 6.68
CA MET A 458 12.29 10.48 7.93
C MET A 458 11.27 10.63 9.04
N SER A 459 11.58 10.05 10.19
CA SER A 459 10.84 10.32 11.42
C SER A 459 11.36 11.62 12.03
N VAL A 460 10.55 12.69 11.96
CA VAL A 460 10.91 14.05 12.34
C VAL A 460 10.03 14.54 13.48
N LYS A 461 10.65 15.21 14.46
CA LYS A 461 9.96 15.88 15.56
C LYS A 461 9.54 17.30 15.14
N LEU A 462 8.24 17.52 14.96
CA LEU A 462 7.58 18.78 14.58
C LEU A 462 6.45 19.10 15.57
N VAL A 463 6.81 19.36 16.84
CA VAL A 463 5.86 19.47 17.96
C VAL A 463 4.93 20.66 17.79
N ARG A 464 5.46 21.83 17.41
CA ARG A 464 4.69 23.07 17.30
C ARG A 464 3.95 23.13 15.98
N LEU A 465 4.62 22.84 14.86
CA LEU A 465 4.03 22.98 13.52
C LEU A 465 2.79 22.11 13.36
N GLY A 466 2.87 20.83 13.74
CA GLY A 466 1.76 19.89 13.61
C GLY A 466 0.57 20.20 14.51
N LYS A 467 0.81 20.76 15.72
CA LYS A 467 -0.23 21.04 16.72
C LYS A 467 -0.89 22.41 16.53
N GLN A 468 -0.08 23.44 16.32
CA GLN A 468 -0.53 24.83 16.29
C GLN A 468 -1.13 25.19 14.92
N HIS A 469 -0.67 24.53 13.85
CA HIS A 469 -0.99 24.90 12.49
C HIS A 469 -1.34 23.70 11.58
N PRO A 470 -2.28 22.82 11.96
CA PRO A 470 -2.53 21.55 11.24
C PRO A 470 -2.96 21.74 9.77
N VAL A 471 -3.77 22.77 9.48
CA VAL A 471 -4.21 23.07 8.10
C VAL A 471 -3.04 23.57 7.25
N LEU A 472 -2.30 24.55 7.77
CA LEU A 472 -1.12 25.09 7.10
C LEU A 472 -0.04 24.02 6.92
N PHE A 473 0.15 23.14 7.90
CA PHE A 473 1.08 22.01 7.80
C PHE A 473 0.72 21.11 6.63
N GLN A 474 -0.55 20.75 6.45
CA GLN A 474 -0.98 19.96 5.31
C GLN A 474 -0.76 20.70 3.97
N GLU A 475 -1.06 22.00 3.91
CA GLU A 475 -0.82 22.81 2.70
C GLU A 475 0.68 22.93 2.36
N ILE A 476 1.54 23.03 3.37
CA ILE A 476 2.99 23.01 3.21
C ILE A 476 3.44 21.66 2.65
N LEU A 477 2.98 20.55 3.21
CA LEU A 477 3.31 19.21 2.72
C LEU A 477 2.88 19.03 1.26
N ASP A 478 1.67 19.46 0.91
CA ASP A 478 1.17 19.36 -0.47
C ASP A 478 2.00 20.19 -1.45
N ARG A 479 2.46 21.39 -1.06
CA ARG A 479 3.36 22.25 -1.86
C ARG A 479 4.76 21.66 -2.01
N LEU A 480 5.26 20.99 -0.97
CA LEU A 480 6.59 20.38 -0.95
C LEU A 480 6.62 18.97 -1.55
N HIS A 481 5.50 18.46 -2.10
CA HIS A 481 5.38 17.09 -2.62
C HIS A 481 5.65 16.01 -1.55
N LEU A 482 5.23 16.29 -0.31
CA LEU A 482 5.40 15.41 0.84
C LEU A 482 4.06 14.84 1.34
N GLU A 483 4.17 13.77 2.11
CA GLU A 483 3.11 13.20 2.94
C GLU A 483 3.63 13.01 4.37
N ALA A 484 2.75 13.13 5.36
CA ALA A 484 3.09 12.89 6.76
C ALA A 484 2.17 11.81 7.34
N LYS A 485 2.73 10.92 8.14
CA LYS A 485 1.98 9.99 9.00
C LYS A 485 2.40 10.21 10.45
N SER A 486 1.45 10.25 11.38
CA SER A 486 1.78 10.26 12.81
C SER A 486 2.47 8.95 13.16
N ASP A 487 3.64 9.03 13.79
CA ASP A 487 4.49 7.86 14.03
C ASP A 487 4.00 6.98 15.18
N TYR A 488 3.10 7.50 16.03
CA TYR A 488 2.51 6.77 17.15
C TYR A 488 1.02 6.52 16.96
N ALA A 489 0.66 5.27 17.27
CA ALA A 489 -0.64 4.66 17.10
C ALA A 489 -1.75 5.52 17.70
N GLU A 490 -2.88 5.52 16.99
CA GLU A 490 -4.18 6.09 17.37
C GLU A 490 -4.73 5.59 18.73
N THR A 491 -3.99 4.73 19.44
CA THR A 491 -4.37 4.11 20.71
C THR A 491 -3.89 4.87 21.94
N ASP A 492 -2.84 5.71 21.84
CA ASP A 492 -2.38 6.52 22.97
C ASP A 492 -2.70 7.99 22.66
N GLN A 493 -3.67 8.58 23.39
CA GLN A 493 -4.26 9.91 23.12
C GLN A 493 -3.26 11.08 23.30
N ARG A 494 -1.96 10.83 23.38
CA ARG A 494 -0.92 11.82 23.63
C ARG A 494 -0.26 12.24 22.32
N TYR A 495 -0.44 13.50 21.98
CA TYR A 495 0.28 14.13 20.87
C TYR A 495 1.79 14.14 21.15
N THR A 496 2.57 13.41 20.34
CA THR A 496 4.04 13.34 20.44
C THR A 496 4.74 14.40 19.59
N GLY A 497 4.07 14.87 18.52
CA GLY A 497 4.68 15.72 17.51
C GLY A 497 5.69 15.00 16.62
N ILE A 498 5.70 13.67 16.60
CA ILE A 498 6.60 12.89 15.75
C ILE A 498 5.83 12.46 14.49
N TYR A 499 6.40 12.79 13.34
CA TYR A 499 5.82 12.51 12.04
C TYR A 499 6.81 11.77 11.14
N ASP A 500 6.35 10.70 10.49
CA ASP A 500 7.04 10.07 9.38
C ASP A 500 6.74 10.86 8.10
N ILE A 501 7.67 11.72 7.71
CA ILE A 501 7.62 12.60 6.54
C ILE A 501 8.23 11.88 5.34
N ALA A 502 7.51 11.79 4.23
CA ALA A 502 7.97 11.05 3.05
C ALA A 502 7.66 11.78 1.74
N ASN A 503 8.37 11.41 0.65
CA ASN A 503 7.92 11.75 -0.70
C ASN A 503 6.56 11.09 -0.97
N ALA A 504 5.64 11.86 -1.52
CA ALA A 504 4.27 11.39 -1.71
C ALA A 504 4.05 10.71 -3.07
N GLU A 505 4.70 11.21 -4.12
CA GLU A 505 4.63 10.66 -5.46
C GLU A 505 5.76 9.64 -5.70
N ARG A 506 5.50 8.66 -6.58
CA ARG A 506 6.49 7.65 -7.02
C ARG A 506 6.73 7.61 -8.53
N LEU A 507 5.90 8.29 -9.33
CA LEU A 507 6.00 8.34 -10.78
C LEU A 507 6.39 9.73 -11.27
N GLY A 508 7.21 9.79 -12.33
CA GLY A 508 7.55 11.02 -13.04
C GLY A 508 8.93 11.62 -12.72
N ARG A 509 9.53 11.25 -11.58
CA ARG A 509 10.92 11.56 -11.23
C ARG A 509 11.65 10.29 -10.81
N THR A 510 12.99 10.31 -10.89
CA THR A 510 13.84 9.20 -10.44
C THR A 510 13.85 9.05 -8.92
N GLU A 511 14.39 7.95 -8.41
CA GLU A 511 14.59 7.69 -6.98
C GLU A 511 15.41 8.80 -6.32
N VAL A 512 16.58 9.13 -6.87
CA VAL A 512 17.44 10.25 -6.42
C VAL A 512 16.66 11.56 -6.34
N GLN A 513 15.90 11.89 -7.39
CA GLN A 513 15.13 13.14 -7.42
C GLN A 513 14.06 13.18 -6.31
N TRP A 514 13.35 12.08 -6.06
CA TRP A 514 12.39 12.02 -4.96
C TRP A 514 13.03 12.07 -3.58
N ILE A 515 14.23 11.49 -3.42
CA ILE A 515 14.99 11.60 -2.17
C ILE A 515 15.43 13.04 -1.93
N ASN A 516 15.91 13.73 -2.97
CA ASN A 516 16.31 15.14 -2.87
C ASN A 516 15.12 16.05 -2.54
N VAL A 517 13.92 15.79 -3.10
CA VAL A 517 12.67 16.46 -2.69
C VAL A 517 12.40 16.27 -1.20
N MET A 518 12.55 15.03 -0.70
CA MET A 518 12.35 14.74 0.71
C MET A 518 13.38 15.46 1.60
N ILE A 519 14.67 15.46 1.22
CA ILE A 519 15.74 16.18 1.93
C ILE A 519 15.39 17.67 2.05
N GLU A 520 15.12 18.34 0.92
CA GLU A 520 14.81 19.77 0.90
C GLU A 520 13.55 20.10 1.71
N GLY A 521 12.52 19.28 1.57
CA GLY A 521 11.27 19.47 2.28
C GLY A 521 11.41 19.28 3.79
N VAL A 522 12.14 18.24 4.25
CA VAL A 522 12.42 18.02 5.68
C VAL A 522 13.28 19.14 6.25
N ALA A 523 14.32 19.58 5.54
CA ALA A 523 15.14 20.72 5.94
C ALA A 523 14.25 21.95 6.21
N LYS A 524 13.30 22.20 5.31
CA LYS A 524 12.38 23.32 5.44
C LYS A 524 11.40 23.16 6.60
N LEU A 525 10.87 21.97 6.82
CA LEU A 525 9.98 21.71 7.96
C LEU A 525 10.69 21.94 9.30
N ILE A 526 11.95 21.51 9.42
CA ILE A 526 12.77 21.75 10.62
C ILE A 526 13.04 23.25 10.81
N GLU A 527 13.32 23.99 9.73
CA GLU A 527 13.47 25.46 9.78
C GLU A 527 12.20 26.13 10.35
N LEU A 528 11.02 25.70 9.88
CA LEU A 528 9.74 26.23 10.34
C LEU A 528 9.43 25.86 11.80
N GLU A 529 9.74 24.63 12.22
CA GLU A 529 9.64 24.22 13.62
C GLU A 529 10.53 25.10 14.51
N LYS A 530 11.78 25.34 14.11
CA LYS A 530 12.72 26.22 14.82
C LYS A 530 12.22 27.67 14.89
N LYS A 531 11.57 28.19 13.83
CA LYS A 531 10.92 29.51 13.86
C LYS A 531 9.83 29.57 14.92
N LEU A 532 8.94 28.57 14.94
CA LEU A 532 7.89 28.47 15.96
C LEU A 532 8.47 28.31 17.37
N GLU A 533 9.60 27.63 17.52
CA GLU A 533 10.32 27.51 18.79
C GLU A 533 10.78 28.85 19.36
N ARG A 534 11.23 29.75 18.48
CA ARG A 534 11.58 31.14 18.80
C ARG A 534 10.39 32.09 18.94
N GLY A 535 9.16 31.59 18.73
CA GLY A 535 7.94 32.41 18.80
C GLY A 535 7.67 33.25 17.56
N GLU A 536 8.34 32.96 16.44
CA GLU A 536 8.10 33.63 15.16
C GLU A 536 6.89 33.02 14.44
N ALA A 537 6.18 33.83 13.65
CA ALA A 537 5.08 33.36 12.82
C ALA A 537 5.58 32.60 11.58
N VAL A 538 4.79 31.62 11.14
CA VAL A 538 5.02 30.84 9.91
C VAL A 538 3.86 31.02 8.93
N SER A 539 4.17 30.99 7.64
CA SER A 539 3.22 31.22 6.57
C SER A 539 3.56 30.40 5.33
N LEU A 540 2.64 30.39 4.37
CA LEU A 540 2.87 29.76 3.07
C LEU A 540 3.94 30.45 2.22
N GLN A 541 4.27 31.72 2.49
CA GLN A 541 5.33 32.44 1.78
C GLN A 541 6.70 31.89 2.12
N ASP A 542 6.87 31.34 3.32
CA ASP A 542 8.14 30.76 3.76
C ASP A 542 8.58 29.59 2.86
N VAL A 543 7.63 28.90 2.21
CA VAL A 543 7.89 27.73 1.36
C VAL A 543 7.82 28.03 -0.16
N GLU A 544 7.57 29.27 -0.59
CA GLU A 544 7.41 29.61 -2.02
C GLU A 544 8.67 29.45 -2.88
N LYS A 545 9.85 29.48 -2.24
CA LYS A 545 11.14 29.29 -2.92
C LYS A 545 11.53 27.81 -3.05
N VAL A 546 10.99 26.96 -2.18
CA VAL A 546 11.29 25.53 -2.15
C VAL A 546 10.37 24.85 -3.16
N GLY A 547 10.95 24.19 -4.17
CA GLY A 547 10.19 23.57 -5.27
C GLY A 547 10.39 24.20 -6.65
N LYS A 548 10.82 25.47 -6.76
CA LYS A 548 11.16 26.08 -8.07
C LYS A 548 12.45 25.55 -8.70
N ASN A 549 13.36 25.05 -7.86
CA ASN A 549 14.67 24.54 -8.30
C ASN A 549 14.68 23.02 -8.57
N VAL A 550 13.56 22.32 -8.36
CA VAL A 550 13.46 20.86 -8.57
C VAL A 550 12.81 20.51 -9.91
N GLU A 551 12.62 21.51 -10.78
CA GLU A 551 12.06 21.38 -12.14
C GLU A 551 13.14 21.39 -13.24
N SER A 552 14.39 21.74 -12.90
CA SER A 552 15.57 21.58 -13.76
C SER A 552 16.24 20.24 -13.50
#